data_AF-A0A9D9Y053-F1
#
_entry.id   AF-A0A9D9Y053-F1
#
_cell.length_a   1.000
_cell.length_b   1.000
_cell.length_c   1.000
_cell.angle_alpha   90.00
_cell.angle_beta   90.00
_cell.angle_gamma   90.00
#
_symmetry.space_group_name_H-M   'P 1'
#
loop_
_entity.id
_entity.type
_entity.pdbx_description
1 polymer ?
#
loop_
_entity_poly.entity_id
_entity_poly.type
_entity_poly.pdbx_seq_one_letter_code
_entity_poly.pdbx_strand_id
1 'polypeptide(L)'
;MLHPVLERERRTVAAYLSAGAHRLQSLLPRVEHDADIEALHQFRVELRRIRTGLMAQRGALPLADAVDLVAECRWLAGRGSGLRDLDVFQHRLTEYLEPDIGADAQPLRCLRADLARLRSSARRQLLGSLRSRRAHALVARLQALGELQVAAPGWPDLPTAGAALWRSYRRVRRLGKAIDASSPPEHLHELRKRCKRLRYQLEMYAGAFDDDELPNMARRLRKLQNVLGDYQDFHTHAALLCELRARAVDSGAPDAAYLALIERMLAALDERSVAARARFASRFAQFNDRKHHQRRRRLFAPDPRLARPMIGSGGYCHARVSGERIGLPVGKVVCVGRNYAAHAAELGNAVPEVPLLFIKPPSAVVDMAPQIRIPGERGAVHHELEIAVLIGRELRAATPEEAWAGIAGMGLAIDLTLREQQDALKAKAHPWEIAKGFDGACPLSPFVPLDPALDLAALETRLVVNGRRRQHGISAQMLTPIIELLCYASRQFSLWPGDVVLTGTPAGVGPLAPGDRIVAELEGLVRVQAEIV
;
A
#
# COMPACT_ATOMS: atom_id res chain seq x y z
N MET A 1 -12.81 6.96 -23.67
CA MET A 1 -11.34 7.01 -23.91
C MET A 1 -10.64 7.23 -22.58
N LEU A 2 -9.61 6.44 -22.27
CA LEU A 2 -8.76 6.69 -21.10
C LEU A 2 -8.01 8.02 -21.29
N HIS A 3 -7.79 8.76 -20.21
CA HIS A 3 -6.97 9.96 -20.22
C HIS A 3 -5.56 9.64 -20.79
N PRO A 4 -4.95 10.47 -21.67
CA PRO A 4 -3.69 10.15 -22.36
C PRO A 4 -2.54 9.72 -21.44
N VAL A 5 -2.49 10.26 -20.21
CA VAL A 5 -1.51 9.90 -19.18
C VAL A 5 -1.69 8.44 -18.71
N LEU A 6 -2.93 8.02 -18.47
CA LEU A 6 -3.25 6.64 -18.07
C LEU A 6 -2.88 5.65 -19.16
N GLU A 7 -3.09 6.00 -20.43
CA GLU A 7 -2.72 5.18 -21.57
C GLU A 7 -1.20 4.97 -21.67
N ARG A 8 -0.41 6.04 -21.43
CA ARG A 8 1.06 6.00 -21.44
C ARG A 8 1.63 5.07 -20.37
N GLU A 9 1.07 5.09 -19.17
CA GLU A 9 1.51 4.23 -18.07
C GLU A 9 1.17 2.76 -18.28
N ARG A 10 -0.06 2.52 -18.76
CA ARG A 10 -0.58 1.19 -19.11
C ARG A 10 0.36 0.51 -20.09
N ARG A 11 0.73 1.23 -21.16
CA ARG A 11 1.73 0.78 -22.14
C ARG A 11 3.11 0.56 -21.52
N THR A 12 3.54 1.43 -20.62
CA THR A 12 4.87 1.33 -20.00
C THR A 12 5.03 0.06 -19.18
N VAL A 13 4.08 -0.27 -18.30
CA VAL A 13 4.22 -1.47 -17.46
C VAL A 13 3.93 -2.76 -18.24
N ALA A 14 3.00 -2.74 -19.21
CA ALA A 14 2.79 -3.88 -20.12
C ALA A 14 4.05 -4.17 -20.95
N ALA A 15 4.66 -3.14 -21.54
CA ALA A 15 5.91 -3.26 -22.28
C ALA A 15 7.06 -3.75 -21.37
N TYR A 16 7.11 -3.30 -20.11
CA TYR A 16 8.11 -3.76 -19.15
C TYR A 16 7.98 -5.26 -18.85
N LEU A 17 6.76 -5.75 -18.61
CA LEU A 17 6.49 -7.17 -18.35
C LEU A 17 6.74 -8.03 -19.59
N SER A 18 6.24 -7.59 -20.76
CA SER A 18 6.45 -8.28 -22.03
C SER A 18 7.94 -8.37 -22.38
N ALA A 19 8.69 -7.28 -22.30
CA ALA A 19 10.13 -7.29 -22.52
C ALA A 19 10.88 -8.16 -21.50
N GLY A 20 10.39 -8.23 -20.25
CA GLY A 20 10.91 -9.14 -19.23
C GLY A 20 10.71 -10.61 -19.58
N ALA A 21 9.51 -10.98 -20.04
CA ALA A 21 9.19 -12.34 -20.45
C ALA A 21 10.06 -12.79 -21.65
N HIS A 22 10.21 -11.94 -22.66
CA HIS A 22 11.10 -12.19 -23.80
C HIS A 22 12.57 -12.36 -23.37
N ARG A 23 13.07 -11.53 -22.44
CA ARG A 23 14.42 -11.70 -21.90
C ARG A 23 14.59 -12.99 -21.11
N LEU A 24 13.58 -13.43 -20.35
CA LEU A 24 13.65 -14.72 -19.67
C LEU A 24 13.78 -15.88 -20.66
N GLN A 25 13.02 -15.82 -21.76
CA GLN A 25 13.06 -16.85 -22.80
C GLN A 25 14.43 -16.92 -23.48
N SER A 26 15.07 -15.79 -23.77
CA SER A 26 16.40 -15.78 -24.38
C SER A 26 17.51 -16.19 -23.39
N LEU A 27 17.32 -15.96 -22.10
CA LEU A 27 18.27 -16.35 -21.05
C LEU A 27 18.16 -17.83 -20.69
N LEU A 28 16.98 -18.44 -20.81
CA LEU A 28 16.73 -19.80 -20.37
C LEU A 28 17.69 -20.84 -21.00
N PRO A 29 17.90 -20.89 -22.33
CA PRO A 29 18.88 -21.80 -22.92
C PRO A 29 20.30 -21.53 -22.41
N ARG A 30 20.69 -20.27 -22.20
CA ARG A 30 22.03 -19.93 -21.71
C ARG A 30 22.26 -20.45 -20.29
N VAL A 31 21.24 -20.41 -19.43
CA VAL A 31 21.29 -20.99 -18.08
C VAL A 31 21.38 -22.53 -18.16
N GLU A 32 20.57 -23.14 -19.01
CA GLU A 32 20.56 -24.60 -19.19
C GLU A 32 21.90 -25.13 -19.70
N HIS A 33 22.58 -24.42 -20.59
CA HIS A 33 23.87 -24.83 -21.17
C HIS A 33 25.09 -24.39 -20.35
N ASP A 34 24.92 -23.72 -19.21
CA ASP A 34 26.04 -23.13 -18.43
C ASP A 34 26.89 -22.14 -19.24
N ALA A 35 26.29 -21.43 -20.21
CA ALA A 35 27.05 -20.66 -21.19
C ALA A 35 27.99 -19.63 -20.53
N ASP A 36 27.54 -18.99 -19.45
CA ASP A 36 28.36 -18.11 -18.61
C ASP A 36 27.71 -17.90 -17.22
N ILE A 37 28.51 -17.47 -16.25
CA ILE A 37 28.07 -17.22 -14.87
C ILE A 37 27.04 -16.08 -14.75
N GLU A 38 27.00 -15.17 -15.73
CA GLU A 38 26.08 -14.02 -15.73
C GLU A 38 24.70 -14.37 -16.28
N ALA A 39 24.56 -15.41 -17.10
CA ALA A 39 23.27 -15.88 -17.59
C ALA A 39 22.31 -16.21 -16.43
N LEU A 40 22.78 -16.97 -15.44
CA LEU A 40 21.99 -17.30 -14.24
C LEU A 40 21.68 -16.05 -13.41
N HIS A 41 22.64 -15.12 -13.29
CA HIS A 41 22.42 -13.87 -12.59
C HIS A 41 21.31 -13.04 -13.23
N GLN A 42 21.40 -12.83 -14.54
CA GLN A 42 20.45 -12.08 -15.35
C GLN A 42 19.08 -12.73 -15.29
N PHE A 43 18.99 -14.06 -15.42
CA PHE A 43 17.73 -14.81 -15.32
C PHE A 43 17.04 -14.58 -13.96
N ARG A 44 17.79 -14.71 -12.86
CA ARG A 44 17.29 -14.44 -11.50
C ARG A 44 16.90 -12.98 -11.30
N VAL A 45 17.60 -12.04 -11.94
CA VAL A 45 17.29 -10.60 -11.89
C VAL A 45 15.98 -10.32 -12.63
N GLU A 46 15.77 -10.89 -13.82
CA GLU A 46 14.54 -10.73 -14.60
C GLU A 46 13.31 -11.28 -13.86
N LEU A 47 13.40 -12.46 -13.23
CA LEU A 47 12.31 -12.99 -12.38
C LEU A 47 11.95 -12.02 -11.23
N ARG A 48 12.94 -11.37 -10.62
CA ARG A 48 12.72 -10.37 -9.56
C ARG A 48 12.09 -9.07 -10.10
N ARG A 49 12.46 -8.67 -11.31
CA ARG A 49 11.90 -7.51 -12.01
C ARG A 49 10.44 -7.75 -12.36
N ILE A 50 10.12 -8.88 -12.99
CA ILE A 50 8.75 -9.31 -13.31
C ILE A 50 7.89 -9.37 -12.05
N ARG A 51 8.38 -9.99 -10.97
CA ARG A 51 7.68 -10.02 -9.68
C ARG A 51 7.32 -8.62 -9.16
N THR A 52 8.23 -7.66 -9.36
CA THR A 52 7.98 -6.27 -8.94
C THR A 52 6.92 -5.60 -9.81
N GLY A 53 6.93 -5.86 -11.12
CA GLY A 53 5.90 -5.40 -12.05
C GLY A 53 4.52 -6.00 -11.76
N LEU A 54 4.43 -7.32 -11.56
CA LEU A 54 3.18 -8.01 -11.18
C LEU A 54 2.58 -7.43 -9.88
N MET A 55 3.42 -7.15 -8.88
CA MET A 55 2.97 -6.53 -7.63
C MET A 55 2.57 -5.06 -7.77
N ALA A 56 3.03 -4.36 -8.81
CA ALA A 56 2.57 -3.02 -9.13
C ALA A 56 1.19 -3.04 -9.82
N GLN A 57 0.77 -4.19 -10.37
CA GLN A 57 -0.46 -4.38 -11.14
C GLN A 57 -1.62 -5.02 -10.35
N ARG A 58 -1.64 -4.90 -9.02
CA ARG A 58 -2.67 -5.52 -8.15
C ARG A 58 -4.12 -5.09 -8.46
N GLY A 59 -4.34 -4.04 -9.24
CA GLY A 59 -5.67 -3.63 -9.71
C GLY A 59 -6.01 -4.07 -11.14
N ALA A 60 -5.03 -4.43 -11.97
CA ALA A 60 -5.19 -4.68 -13.41
C ALA A 60 -5.26 -6.15 -13.81
N LEU A 61 -4.67 -7.02 -12.99
CA LEU A 61 -4.80 -8.47 -13.09
C LEU A 61 -5.70 -8.96 -11.94
N PRO A 62 -6.49 -10.03 -12.14
CA PRO A 62 -7.16 -10.69 -11.02
C PRO A 62 -6.15 -10.95 -9.89
N LEU A 63 -6.49 -10.53 -8.66
CA LEU A 63 -5.56 -10.53 -7.53
C LEU A 63 -5.00 -11.93 -7.25
N ALA A 64 -5.80 -12.98 -7.48
CA ALA A 64 -5.39 -14.37 -7.33
C ALA A 64 -4.25 -14.74 -8.31
N ASP A 65 -4.39 -14.38 -9.59
CA ASP A 65 -3.40 -14.70 -10.62
C ASP A 65 -2.07 -13.97 -10.39
N ALA A 66 -2.14 -12.68 -10.04
CA ALA A 66 -0.93 -11.89 -9.78
C ALA A 66 -0.16 -12.39 -8.55
N VAL A 67 -0.86 -12.84 -7.51
CA VAL A 67 -0.24 -13.41 -6.29
C VAL A 67 0.42 -14.75 -6.60
N ASP A 68 -0.27 -15.61 -7.35
CA ASP A 68 0.24 -16.93 -7.74
C ASP A 68 1.51 -16.80 -8.59
N LEU A 69 1.50 -15.99 -9.66
CA LEU A 69 2.67 -15.77 -10.51
C LEU A 69 3.87 -15.19 -9.75
N VAL A 70 3.60 -14.35 -8.75
CA VAL A 70 4.63 -13.79 -7.86
C VAL A 70 5.26 -14.86 -6.98
N ALA A 71 4.46 -15.81 -6.50
CA ALA A 71 4.93 -16.98 -5.74
C ALA A 71 5.77 -17.90 -6.65
N GLU A 72 5.32 -18.17 -7.87
CA GLU A 72 6.02 -18.99 -8.85
C GLU A 72 7.36 -18.37 -9.28
N CYS A 73 7.38 -17.07 -9.60
CA CYS A 73 8.63 -16.35 -9.88
C CYS A 73 9.61 -16.40 -8.70
N ARG A 74 9.09 -16.33 -7.45
CA ARG A 74 9.91 -16.44 -6.25
C ARG A 74 10.48 -17.86 -6.10
N TRP A 75 9.67 -18.88 -6.33
CA TRP A 75 10.10 -20.28 -6.29
C TRP A 75 11.23 -20.53 -7.28
N LEU A 76 11.04 -20.20 -8.57
CA LEU A 76 12.03 -20.47 -9.61
C LEU A 76 13.31 -19.66 -9.41
N ALA A 77 13.18 -18.38 -9.03
CA ALA A 77 14.35 -17.58 -8.69
C ALA A 77 15.09 -18.23 -7.52
N GLY A 78 14.39 -18.70 -6.49
CA GLY A 78 14.98 -19.36 -5.32
C GLY A 78 15.85 -20.57 -5.66
N ARG A 79 15.44 -21.39 -6.63
CA ARG A 79 16.16 -22.61 -7.06
C ARG A 79 17.57 -22.35 -7.58
N GLY A 80 17.82 -21.17 -8.14
CA GLY A 80 19.15 -20.77 -8.61
C GLY A 80 20.05 -20.12 -7.56
N SER A 81 19.65 -20.05 -6.28
CA SER A 81 20.38 -19.26 -5.28
C SER A 81 21.71 -19.88 -4.89
N GLY A 82 21.70 -21.15 -4.47
CA GLY A 82 22.93 -21.83 -4.07
C GLY A 82 23.96 -21.88 -5.20
N LEU A 83 23.54 -22.18 -6.44
CA LEU A 83 24.46 -22.17 -7.58
C LEU A 83 25.06 -20.78 -7.84
N ARG A 84 24.25 -19.71 -7.80
CA ARG A 84 24.78 -18.35 -7.99
C ARG A 84 25.72 -17.94 -6.86
N ASP A 85 25.43 -18.31 -5.62
CA ASP A 85 26.28 -17.97 -4.49
C ASP A 85 27.66 -18.65 -4.64
N LEU A 86 27.70 -19.91 -5.12
CA LEU A 86 28.92 -20.63 -5.48
C LEU A 86 29.67 -19.99 -6.66
N ASP A 87 28.97 -19.62 -7.74
CA ASP A 87 29.58 -18.97 -8.91
C ASP A 87 30.23 -17.63 -8.51
N VAL A 88 29.57 -16.85 -7.65
CA VAL A 88 30.11 -15.57 -7.14
C VAL A 88 31.32 -15.81 -6.24
N PHE A 89 31.26 -16.80 -5.35
CA PHE A 89 32.40 -17.17 -4.51
C PHE A 89 33.61 -17.56 -5.36
N GLN A 90 33.42 -18.46 -6.32
CA GLN A 90 34.49 -18.92 -7.20
C GLN A 90 35.09 -17.79 -8.03
N HIS A 91 34.26 -16.89 -8.56
CA HIS A 91 34.73 -15.74 -9.34
C HIS A 91 35.58 -14.77 -8.50
N ARG A 92 35.26 -14.63 -7.22
CA ARG A 92 35.96 -13.72 -6.29
C ARG A 92 37.03 -14.41 -5.45
N LEU A 93 37.30 -15.69 -5.68
CA LEU A 93 38.18 -16.50 -4.86
C LEU A 93 39.57 -15.87 -4.71
N THR A 94 40.12 -15.34 -5.81
CA THR A 94 41.44 -14.67 -5.82
C THR A 94 41.47 -13.39 -4.99
N GLU A 95 40.33 -12.73 -4.76
CA GLU A 95 40.26 -11.55 -3.90
C GLU A 95 40.47 -11.90 -2.41
N TYR A 96 40.33 -13.17 -2.03
CA TYR A 96 40.41 -13.64 -0.64
C TYR A 96 41.70 -14.38 -0.33
N LEU A 97 42.50 -14.65 -1.36
CA LEU A 97 43.80 -15.33 -1.22
C LEU A 97 44.91 -14.29 -1.02
N GLU A 98 45.87 -14.64 -0.17
CA GLU A 98 47.10 -13.88 -0.03
C GLU A 98 48.03 -14.11 -1.24
N PRO A 99 48.88 -13.13 -1.61
CA PRO A 99 49.72 -13.22 -2.81
C PRO A 99 50.75 -14.36 -2.81
N ASP A 100 51.08 -14.90 -1.63
CA ASP A 100 52.09 -15.93 -1.39
C ASP A 100 51.54 -17.37 -1.57
N ILE A 101 50.22 -17.54 -1.67
CA ILE A 101 49.60 -18.84 -1.94
C ILE A 101 49.71 -19.14 -3.44
N GLY A 102 50.66 -20.00 -3.80
CA GLY A 102 50.80 -20.48 -5.18
C GLY A 102 49.49 -21.07 -5.72
N ALA A 103 49.19 -20.81 -7.00
CA ALA A 103 47.95 -21.23 -7.65
C ALA A 103 47.72 -22.76 -7.64
N ASP A 104 48.81 -23.53 -7.46
CA ASP A 104 48.85 -24.99 -7.38
C ASP A 104 49.14 -25.50 -5.95
N ALA A 105 48.90 -24.70 -4.92
CA ALA A 105 48.98 -25.20 -3.54
C ALA A 105 47.93 -26.30 -3.31
N GLN A 106 48.33 -27.42 -2.67
CA GLN A 106 47.44 -28.55 -2.38
C GLN A 106 46.15 -28.13 -1.65
N PRO A 107 46.17 -27.26 -0.62
CA PRO A 107 44.97 -26.76 0.03
C PRO A 107 43.98 -26.07 -0.93
N LEU A 108 44.50 -25.28 -1.88
CA LEU A 108 43.69 -24.56 -2.86
C LEU A 108 43.06 -25.52 -3.88
N ARG A 109 43.77 -26.58 -4.27
CA ARG A 109 43.20 -27.67 -5.09
C ARG A 109 42.04 -28.37 -4.38
N CYS A 110 42.19 -28.69 -3.10
CA CYS A 110 41.12 -29.31 -2.30
C CYS A 110 39.89 -28.39 -2.22
N LEU A 111 40.08 -27.09 -1.96
CA LEU A 111 38.99 -26.12 -1.95
C LEU A 111 38.26 -26.06 -3.29
N ARG A 112 38.99 -25.98 -4.39
CA ARG A 112 38.41 -25.97 -5.74
C ARG A 112 37.63 -27.24 -6.04
N ALA A 113 38.11 -28.40 -5.60
CA ALA A 113 37.41 -29.68 -5.76
C ALA A 113 36.10 -29.72 -4.95
N ASP A 114 36.09 -29.24 -3.72
CA ASP A 114 34.86 -29.12 -2.90
C ASP A 114 33.83 -28.19 -3.54
N LEU A 115 34.27 -27.01 -3.97
CA LEU A 115 33.40 -26.05 -4.65
C LEU A 115 32.85 -26.63 -5.96
N ALA A 116 33.67 -27.36 -6.73
CA ALA A 116 33.21 -28.03 -7.95
C ALA A 116 32.13 -29.08 -7.65
N ARG A 117 32.30 -29.91 -6.61
CA ARG A 117 31.29 -30.88 -6.18
C ARG A 117 29.97 -30.21 -5.78
N LEU A 118 30.05 -29.17 -4.95
CA LEU A 118 28.90 -28.38 -4.53
C LEU A 118 28.18 -27.74 -5.72
N ARG A 119 28.94 -27.12 -6.63
CA ARG A 119 28.42 -26.49 -7.84
C ARG A 119 27.72 -27.50 -8.74
N SER A 120 28.32 -28.65 -8.99
CA SER A 120 27.71 -29.72 -9.79
C SER A 120 26.40 -30.22 -9.17
N SER A 121 26.34 -30.36 -7.85
CA SER A 121 25.11 -30.74 -7.15
C SER A 121 24.01 -29.69 -7.28
N ALA A 122 24.33 -28.42 -6.99
CA ALA A 122 23.40 -27.30 -7.10
C ALA A 122 22.90 -27.12 -8.55
N ARG A 123 23.78 -27.32 -9.54
CA ARG A 123 23.44 -27.27 -10.96
C ARG A 123 22.46 -28.37 -11.36
N ARG A 124 22.68 -29.62 -10.92
CA ARG A 124 21.71 -30.70 -11.15
C ARG A 124 20.32 -30.38 -10.58
N GLN A 125 20.27 -29.83 -9.36
CA GLN A 125 19.00 -29.44 -8.73
C GLN A 125 18.29 -28.30 -9.48
N LEU A 126 19.04 -27.30 -9.95
CA LEU A 126 18.52 -26.21 -10.76
C LEU A 126 17.97 -26.74 -12.10
N LEU A 127 18.73 -27.55 -12.83
CA LEU A 127 18.32 -28.12 -14.11
C LEU A 127 17.05 -28.99 -13.96
N GLY A 128 16.97 -29.80 -12.91
CA GLY A 128 15.76 -30.56 -12.59
C GLY A 128 14.55 -29.65 -12.35
N SER A 129 14.75 -28.49 -11.73
CA SER A 129 13.69 -27.51 -11.50
C SER A 129 13.28 -26.79 -12.79
N LEU A 130 14.24 -26.39 -13.63
CA LEU A 130 13.99 -25.70 -14.91
C LEU A 130 13.27 -26.60 -15.92
N ARG A 131 13.61 -27.89 -15.95
CA ARG A 131 12.98 -28.88 -16.84
C ARG A 131 11.63 -29.38 -16.34
N SER A 132 11.18 -28.96 -15.15
CA SER A 132 9.91 -29.40 -14.59
C SER A 132 8.71 -28.81 -15.34
N ARG A 133 7.57 -29.52 -15.34
CA ARG A 133 6.30 -28.99 -15.89
C ARG A 133 5.91 -27.64 -15.27
N ARG A 134 6.20 -27.47 -13.97
CA ARG A 134 5.93 -26.24 -13.22
C ARG A 134 6.69 -25.03 -13.78
N ALA A 135 7.98 -25.19 -14.09
CA ALA A 135 8.79 -24.11 -14.66
C ALA A 135 8.33 -23.76 -16.09
N HIS A 136 8.05 -24.76 -16.93
CA HIS A 136 7.50 -24.52 -18.27
C HIS A 136 6.15 -23.79 -18.22
N ALA A 137 5.24 -24.20 -17.33
CA ALA A 137 3.95 -23.54 -17.14
C ALA A 137 4.11 -22.09 -16.69
N LEU A 138 5.05 -21.79 -15.80
CA LEU A 138 5.36 -20.42 -15.39
C LEU A 138 5.83 -19.58 -16.59
N VAL A 139 6.80 -20.06 -17.36
CA VAL A 139 7.33 -19.32 -18.52
C VAL A 139 6.23 -19.04 -19.54
N ALA A 140 5.40 -20.05 -19.87
CA ALA A 140 4.27 -19.90 -20.79
C ALA A 140 3.24 -18.87 -20.29
N ARG A 141 2.89 -18.90 -18.99
CA ARG A 141 1.97 -17.91 -18.40
C ARG A 141 2.55 -16.49 -18.42
N LEU A 142 3.85 -16.34 -18.18
CA LEU A 142 4.52 -15.04 -18.27
C LEU A 142 4.54 -14.48 -19.69
N GLN A 143 4.65 -15.34 -20.70
CA GLN A 143 4.54 -14.96 -22.11
C GLN A 143 3.11 -14.53 -22.45
N ALA A 144 2.11 -15.32 -22.09
CA ALA A 144 0.70 -14.98 -22.31
C ALA A 144 0.29 -13.65 -21.66
N LEU A 145 0.83 -13.33 -20.48
CA LEU A 145 0.64 -12.02 -19.85
C LEU A 145 1.27 -10.86 -20.62
N GLY A 146 2.39 -11.11 -21.30
CA GLY A 146 3.04 -10.13 -22.16
C GLY A 146 2.26 -9.85 -23.45
N GLU A 147 1.34 -10.74 -23.83
CA GLU A 147 0.49 -10.66 -25.02
C GLU A 147 -0.91 -10.13 -24.74
N LEU A 148 -1.35 -10.11 -23.47
CA LEU A 148 -2.63 -9.50 -23.08
C LEU A 148 -2.65 -8.02 -23.51
N GLN A 149 -3.44 -7.74 -24.56
CA GLN A 149 -3.76 -6.37 -24.95
C GLN A 149 -4.52 -5.70 -23.81
N VAL A 150 -3.79 -4.89 -23.06
CA VAL A 150 -4.02 -3.62 -22.35
C VAL A 150 -5.45 -3.21 -21.91
N ALA A 151 -6.56 -3.74 -22.41
CA ALA A 151 -7.94 -3.29 -22.23
C ALA A 151 -8.58 -3.51 -20.85
N ALA A 152 -7.84 -3.92 -19.82
CA ALA A 152 -8.40 -4.09 -18.48
C ALA A 152 -8.47 -2.75 -17.71
N PRO A 153 -9.65 -2.30 -17.24
CA PRO A 153 -9.78 -1.17 -16.30
C PRO A 153 -9.25 -1.60 -14.94
N GLY A 154 -8.13 -1.02 -14.49
CA GLY A 154 -7.51 -1.43 -13.21
C GLY A 154 -6.04 -1.07 -12.99
N TRP A 155 -5.37 -0.51 -13.99
CA TRP A 155 -3.96 -0.11 -13.86
C TRP A 155 -3.85 1.11 -12.93
N PRO A 156 -2.88 1.14 -12.00
CA PRO A 156 -2.65 2.32 -11.18
C PRO A 156 -2.29 3.52 -12.05
N ASP A 157 -2.81 4.70 -11.70
CA ASP A 157 -2.47 5.98 -12.34
C ASP A 157 -1.10 6.53 -11.87
N LEU A 158 -0.55 7.52 -12.59
CA LEU A 158 0.79 8.08 -12.37
C LEU A 158 0.91 8.65 -10.96
N PRO A 159 -0.13 9.31 -10.41
CA PRO A 159 -0.16 9.71 -9.01
C PRO A 159 -0.04 8.53 -8.04
N THR A 160 -0.76 7.43 -8.26
CA THR A 160 -0.68 6.21 -7.44
C THR A 160 0.71 5.57 -7.54
N ALA A 161 1.26 5.48 -8.75
CA ALA A 161 2.62 5.01 -9.01
C ALA A 161 3.67 5.90 -8.32
N GLY A 162 3.52 7.23 -8.43
CA GLY A 162 4.34 8.25 -7.78
C GLY A 162 4.30 8.14 -6.26
N ALA A 163 3.11 7.99 -5.66
CA ALA A 163 2.94 7.78 -4.23
C ALA A 163 3.56 6.46 -3.76
N ALA A 164 3.48 5.39 -4.56
CA ALA A 164 4.13 4.11 -4.26
C ALA A 164 5.67 4.21 -4.34
N LEU A 165 6.20 4.92 -5.34
CA LEU A 165 7.62 5.24 -5.46
C LEU A 165 8.10 6.08 -4.28
N TRP A 166 7.34 7.10 -3.88
CA TRP A 166 7.62 7.96 -2.73
C TRP A 166 7.70 7.17 -1.43
N ARG A 167 6.71 6.32 -1.15
CA ARG A 167 6.69 5.44 0.03
C ARG A 167 7.90 4.52 0.05
N SER A 168 8.25 3.93 -1.09
CA SER A 168 9.39 3.02 -1.23
C SER A 168 10.72 3.77 -1.00
N TYR A 169 10.86 4.96 -1.57
CA TYR A 169 12.01 5.86 -1.35
C TYR A 169 12.15 6.28 0.12
N ARG A 170 11.06 6.76 0.75
CA ARG A 170 11.06 7.12 2.19
C ARG A 170 11.46 5.95 3.07
N ARG A 171 11.00 4.73 2.74
CA ARG A 171 11.36 3.52 3.48
C ARG A 171 12.85 3.19 3.39
N VAL A 172 13.45 3.27 2.19
CA VAL A 172 14.91 3.10 2.00
C VAL A 172 15.68 4.13 2.84
N ARG A 173 15.27 5.39 2.82
CA ARG A 173 15.91 6.44 3.65
C ARG A 173 15.79 6.15 5.13
N ARG A 174 14.59 5.79 5.61
CA ARG A 174 14.35 5.52 7.03
C ARG A 174 15.23 4.38 7.53
N LEU A 175 15.27 3.27 6.79
CA LEU A 175 16.11 2.12 7.14
C LEU A 175 17.60 2.46 7.08
N GLY A 176 18.06 3.14 6.03
CA GLY A 176 19.47 3.49 5.92
C GLY A 176 19.95 4.50 6.96
N LYS A 177 19.07 5.40 7.43
CA LYS A 177 19.37 6.31 8.55
C LYS A 177 19.48 5.59 9.90
N ALA A 178 18.81 4.45 10.04
CA ALA A 178 18.84 3.65 11.26
C ALA A 178 20.04 2.67 11.30
N ILE A 179 20.85 2.61 10.24
CA ILE A 179 22.06 1.79 10.20
C ILE A 179 23.24 2.61 10.69
N ASP A 180 23.90 2.09 11.72
CA ASP A 180 25.13 2.60 12.32
C ASP A 180 26.24 1.53 12.27
N ALA A 181 27.33 1.73 13.02
CA ALA A 181 28.45 0.79 13.11
C ALA A 181 28.15 -0.47 13.93
N SER A 182 27.09 -0.47 14.77
CA SER A 182 26.69 -1.59 15.64
C SER A 182 25.52 -2.42 15.08
N SER A 183 24.80 -1.91 14.09
CA SER A 183 23.64 -2.58 13.51
C SER A 183 23.94 -4.01 13.04
N PRO A 184 23.01 -4.96 13.20
CA PRO A 184 23.25 -6.34 12.82
C PRO A 184 23.16 -6.53 11.28
N PRO A 185 23.82 -7.57 10.70
CA PRO A 185 23.87 -7.81 9.26
C PRO A 185 22.50 -7.86 8.57
N GLU A 186 21.47 -8.31 9.29
CA GLU A 186 20.08 -8.44 8.83
C GLU A 186 19.49 -7.07 8.45
N HIS A 187 19.90 -5.99 9.12
CA HIS A 187 19.45 -4.63 8.80
C HIS A 187 19.99 -4.17 7.45
N LEU A 188 21.28 -4.43 7.17
CA LEU A 188 21.89 -4.14 5.87
C LEU A 188 21.28 -5.02 4.78
N HIS A 189 20.99 -6.28 5.09
CA HIS A 189 20.33 -7.20 4.18
C HIS A 189 18.90 -6.75 3.83
N GLU A 190 18.12 -6.30 4.81
CA GLU A 190 16.77 -5.79 4.58
C GLU A 190 16.80 -4.48 3.77
N LEU A 191 17.72 -3.56 4.09
CA LEU A 191 17.93 -2.37 3.28
C LEU A 191 18.27 -2.72 1.83
N ARG A 192 19.15 -3.71 1.59
CA ARG A 192 19.50 -4.20 0.26
C ARG A 192 18.28 -4.67 -0.52
N LYS A 193 17.38 -5.43 0.11
CA LYS A 193 16.11 -5.86 -0.51
C LYS A 193 15.26 -4.67 -0.91
N ARG A 194 15.13 -3.67 -0.03
CA ARG A 194 14.34 -2.44 -0.30
C ARG A 194 14.96 -1.58 -1.40
N CYS A 195 16.29 -1.45 -1.43
CA CYS A 195 17.01 -0.79 -2.51
C CYS A 195 16.76 -1.48 -3.85
N LYS A 196 16.86 -2.81 -3.92
CA LYS A 196 16.56 -3.58 -5.16
C LYS A 196 15.14 -3.31 -5.64
N ARG A 197 14.15 -3.40 -4.73
CA ARG A 197 12.75 -3.14 -5.05
C ARG A 197 12.53 -1.72 -5.59
N LEU A 198 13.06 -0.70 -4.91
CA LEU A 198 12.95 0.69 -5.37
C LEU A 198 13.59 0.86 -6.74
N ARG A 199 14.79 0.30 -6.98
CA ARG A 199 15.45 0.40 -8.30
C ARG A 199 14.60 -0.19 -9.42
N TYR A 200 14.02 -1.37 -9.22
CA TYR A 200 13.15 -1.99 -10.22
C TYR A 200 11.91 -1.16 -10.51
N GLN A 201 11.33 -0.51 -9.49
CA GLN A 201 10.20 0.42 -9.71
C GLN A 201 10.65 1.64 -10.51
N LEU A 202 11.83 2.21 -10.23
CA LEU A 202 12.36 3.35 -10.99
C LEU A 202 12.66 3.01 -12.45
N GLU A 203 13.28 1.85 -12.69
CA GLU A 203 13.58 1.35 -14.03
C GLU A 203 12.29 1.08 -14.82
N MET A 204 11.24 0.60 -14.15
CA MET A 204 9.94 0.33 -14.75
C MET A 204 9.21 1.60 -15.18
N TYR A 205 9.24 2.66 -14.36
CA TYR A 205 8.56 3.92 -14.65
C TYR A 205 9.44 4.95 -15.37
N ALA A 206 10.68 4.60 -15.75
CA ALA A 206 11.63 5.56 -16.32
C ALA A 206 11.11 6.28 -17.58
N GLY A 207 10.30 5.61 -18.42
CA GLY A 207 9.69 6.21 -19.62
C GLY A 207 8.35 6.93 -19.38
N ALA A 208 7.79 6.83 -18.17
CA ALA A 208 6.51 7.43 -17.82
C ALA A 208 6.65 8.84 -17.23
N PHE A 209 7.84 9.22 -16.76
CA PHE A 209 8.14 10.55 -16.24
C PHE A 209 9.07 11.27 -17.24
N ASP A 210 8.70 12.47 -17.68
CA ASP A 210 9.55 13.33 -18.53
C ASP A 210 10.63 14.04 -17.68
N ASP A 211 11.43 13.27 -16.94
CA ASP A 211 12.52 13.76 -16.09
C ASP A 211 13.63 12.70 -15.89
N ASP A 212 14.90 13.08 -16.12
CA ASP A 212 16.09 12.27 -15.88
C ASP A 212 16.34 11.88 -14.41
N GLU A 213 15.58 12.40 -13.45
CA GLU A 213 15.73 12.07 -12.02
C GLU A 213 15.51 10.59 -11.74
N LEU A 214 14.58 9.90 -12.42
CA LEU A 214 14.34 8.46 -12.20
C LEU A 214 15.58 7.63 -12.61
N PRO A 215 16.10 7.76 -13.85
CA PRO A 215 17.37 7.16 -14.26
C PRO A 215 18.55 7.52 -13.34
N ASN A 216 18.67 8.81 -12.97
CA ASN A 216 19.74 9.28 -12.09
C ASN A 216 19.65 8.67 -10.68
N MET A 217 18.44 8.55 -10.13
CA MET A 217 18.20 7.92 -8.83
C MET A 217 18.48 6.42 -8.89
N ALA A 218 18.07 5.73 -9.96
CA ALA A 218 18.40 4.33 -10.17
C ALA A 218 19.93 4.11 -10.23
N ARG A 219 20.68 5.01 -10.89
CA ARG A 219 22.14 4.98 -10.96
C ARG A 219 22.80 5.17 -9.59
N ARG A 220 22.35 6.15 -8.80
CA ARG A 220 22.84 6.38 -7.42
C ARG A 220 22.52 5.19 -6.50
N LEU A 221 21.31 4.66 -6.62
CA LEU A 221 20.85 3.51 -5.85
C LEU A 221 21.63 2.24 -6.21
N ARG A 222 22.05 2.08 -7.47
CA ARG A 222 22.98 1.01 -7.89
C ARG A 222 24.31 1.09 -7.16
N LYS A 223 24.92 2.29 -7.05
CA LYS A 223 26.18 2.46 -6.28
C LYS A 223 26.03 2.07 -4.81
N LEU A 224 24.90 2.42 -4.17
CA LEU A 224 24.59 2.00 -2.80
C LEU A 224 24.37 0.48 -2.70
N GLN A 225 23.68 -0.11 -3.68
CA GLN A 225 23.45 -1.56 -3.75
C GLN A 225 24.74 -2.36 -3.93
N ASN A 226 25.75 -1.82 -4.61
CA ASN A 226 27.03 -2.51 -4.78
C ASN A 226 27.71 -2.71 -3.42
N VAL A 227 27.79 -1.67 -2.58
CA VAL A 227 28.38 -1.79 -1.23
C VAL A 227 27.57 -2.74 -0.33
N LEU A 228 26.24 -2.64 -0.37
CA LEU A 228 25.37 -3.58 0.35
C LEU A 228 25.46 -5.01 -0.22
N GLY A 229 25.80 -5.14 -1.51
CA GLY A 229 26.05 -6.38 -2.21
C GLY A 229 27.33 -7.04 -1.70
N ASP A 230 28.46 -6.32 -1.77
CA ASP A 230 29.74 -6.77 -1.26
C ASP A 230 29.62 -7.29 0.17
N TYR A 231 29.03 -6.49 1.06
CA TYR A 231 28.85 -6.86 2.47
C TYR A 231 28.06 -8.17 2.62
N GLN A 232 26.95 -8.32 1.89
CA GLN A 232 26.16 -9.55 1.94
C GLN A 232 26.93 -10.75 1.39
N ASP A 233 27.61 -10.55 0.26
CA ASP A 233 28.33 -11.63 -0.42
C ASP A 233 29.46 -12.14 0.49
N PHE A 234 30.17 -11.26 1.22
CA PHE A 234 31.17 -11.67 2.22
C PHE A 234 30.58 -12.54 3.34
N HIS A 235 29.40 -12.20 3.86
CA HIS A 235 28.73 -13.03 4.88
C HIS A 235 28.31 -14.39 4.32
N THR A 236 27.77 -14.42 3.10
CA THR A 236 27.41 -15.67 2.42
C THR A 236 28.66 -16.54 2.18
N HIS A 237 29.77 -15.93 1.78
CA HIS A 237 31.04 -16.60 1.53
C HIS A 237 31.66 -17.16 2.82
N ALA A 238 31.61 -16.40 3.92
CA ALA A 238 32.07 -16.86 5.23
C ALA A 238 31.24 -18.05 5.74
N ALA A 239 29.90 -18.01 5.57
CA ALA A 239 29.03 -19.12 5.94
C ALA A 239 29.36 -20.41 5.15
N LEU A 240 29.64 -20.30 3.85
CA LEU A 240 30.06 -21.41 3.01
C LEU A 240 31.40 -22.01 3.50
N LEU A 241 32.38 -21.16 3.82
CA LEU A 241 33.67 -21.60 4.34
C LEU A 241 33.54 -22.30 5.70
N CYS A 242 32.68 -21.79 6.59
CA CYS A 242 32.36 -22.45 7.86
C CYS A 242 31.73 -23.83 7.64
N GLU A 243 30.84 -23.98 6.66
CA GLU A 243 30.23 -25.27 6.29
C GLU A 243 31.29 -26.26 5.76
N LEU A 244 32.18 -25.79 4.88
CA LEU A 244 33.28 -26.62 4.36
C LEU A 244 34.25 -27.05 5.46
N ARG A 245 34.58 -26.13 6.38
CA ARG A 245 35.41 -26.42 7.57
C ARG A 245 34.77 -27.51 8.43
N ALA A 246 33.49 -27.37 8.76
CA ALA A 246 32.77 -28.35 9.58
C ALA A 246 32.81 -29.75 8.93
N ARG A 247 32.52 -29.83 7.62
CA ARG A 247 32.60 -31.11 6.87
C ARG A 247 33.99 -31.73 6.86
N ALA A 248 35.03 -30.91 6.74
CA ALA A 248 36.40 -31.40 6.78
C ALA A 248 36.72 -32.01 8.14
N VAL A 249 36.30 -31.37 9.23
CA VAL A 249 36.48 -31.88 10.60
C VAL A 249 35.71 -33.19 10.81
N ASP A 250 34.46 -33.25 10.35
CA ASP A 250 33.60 -34.43 10.47
C ASP A 250 34.13 -35.66 9.70
N SER A 251 35.02 -35.46 8.72
CA SER A 251 35.61 -36.55 7.95
C SER A 251 36.66 -37.39 8.71
N GLY A 252 37.05 -36.98 9.92
CA GLY A 252 37.86 -37.78 10.86
C GLY A 252 39.39 -37.62 10.77
N ALA A 253 39.91 -36.89 9.77
CA ALA A 253 41.32 -36.51 9.67
C ALA A 253 41.49 -35.26 8.77
N PRO A 254 41.12 -34.05 9.24
CA PRO A 254 41.16 -32.86 8.40
C PRO A 254 42.60 -32.46 8.07
N ASP A 255 42.87 -32.22 6.78
CA ASP A 255 44.15 -31.66 6.33
C ASP A 255 44.38 -30.30 7.00
N ALA A 256 45.42 -30.22 7.86
CA ALA A 256 45.73 -29.02 8.64
C ALA A 256 46.03 -27.80 7.73
N ALA A 257 46.63 -28.01 6.56
CA ALA A 257 46.91 -26.94 5.62
C ALA A 257 45.64 -26.44 4.93
N TYR A 258 44.66 -27.33 4.71
CA TYR A 258 43.33 -26.97 4.22
C TYR A 258 42.53 -26.14 5.24
N LEU A 259 42.51 -26.58 6.51
CA LEU A 259 41.85 -25.81 7.57
C LEU A 259 42.50 -24.44 7.77
N ALA A 260 43.83 -24.38 7.76
CA ALA A 260 44.56 -23.11 7.88
C ALA A 260 44.25 -22.15 6.72
N LEU A 261 44.10 -22.66 5.49
CA LEU A 261 43.65 -21.84 4.36
C LEU A 261 42.25 -21.25 4.61
N ILE A 262 41.30 -22.07 5.08
CA ILE A 262 39.93 -21.61 5.36
C ILE A 262 39.94 -20.51 6.44
N GLU A 263 40.69 -20.69 7.53
CA GLU A 263 40.77 -19.69 8.61
C GLU A 263 41.34 -18.35 8.11
N ARG A 264 42.39 -18.37 7.28
CA ARG A 264 42.93 -17.15 6.67
C ARG A 264 41.91 -16.45 5.78
N MET A 265 41.17 -17.21 4.96
CA MET A 265 40.12 -16.64 4.12
C MET A 265 38.95 -16.07 4.95
N LEU A 266 38.59 -16.70 6.07
CA LEU A 266 37.58 -16.17 6.99
C LEU A 266 38.01 -14.84 7.60
N ALA A 267 39.26 -14.72 8.06
CA ALA A 267 39.81 -13.46 8.55
C ALA A 267 39.81 -12.37 7.45
N ALA A 268 40.25 -12.71 6.24
CA ALA A 268 40.23 -11.81 5.09
C ALA A 268 38.82 -11.32 4.71
N LEU A 269 37.80 -12.17 4.86
CA LEU A 269 36.39 -11.81 4.64
C LEU A 269 35.85 -10.89 5.73
N ASP A 270 36.24 -11.10 6.99
CA ASP A 270 35.83 -10.25 8.11
C ASP A 270 36.37 -8.81 7.95
N GLU A 271 37.66 -8.66 7.64
CA GLU A 271 38.26 -7.35 7.35
C GLU A 271 37.54 -6.62 6.20
N ARG A 272 37.23 -7.35 5.12
CA ARG A 272 36.51 -6.81 3.96
C ARG A 272 35.06 -6.45 4.29
N SER A 273 34.41 -7.21 5.17
CA SER A 273 33.08 -6.92 5.70
C SER A 273 33.08 -5.60 6.47
N VAL A 274 34.06 -5.40 7.37
CA VAL A 274 34.27 -4.14 8.09
C VAL A 274 34.51 -2.98 7.12
N ALA A 275 35.38 -3.16 6.12
CA ALA A 275 35.67 -2.14 5.11
C ALA A 275 34.44 -1.80 4.24
N ALA A 276 33.65 -2.79 3.82
CA ALA A 276 32.39 -2.57 3.10
C ALA A 276 31.39 -1.79 3.96
N ARG A 277 31.32 -2.10 5.25
CA ARG A 277 30.48 -1.39 6.20
C ARG A 277 30.92 0.06 6.40
N ALA A 278 32.21 0.34 6.50
CA ALA A 278 32.73 1.71 6.59
C ALA A 278 32.36 2.53 5.34
N ARG A 279 32.41 1.91 4.15
CA ARG A 279 31.99 2.54 2.88
C ARG A 279 30.48 2.80 2.79
N PHE A 280 29.65 2.12 3.57
CA PHE A 280 28.19 2.28 3.53
C PHE A 280 27.77 3.71 3.89
N ALA A 281 28.30 4.27 4.99
CA ALA A 281 27.88 5.58 5.50
C ALA A 281 28.05 6.69 4.45
N SER A 282 29.21 6.75 3.81
CA SER A 282 29.51 7.74 2.77
C SER A 282 28.64 7.57 1.53
N ARG A 283 28.40 6.33 1.07
CA ARG A 283 27.51 6.04 -0.07
C ARG A 283 26.06 6.33 0.23
N PHE A 284 25.61 6.04 1.45
CA PHE A 284 24.25 6.36 1.87
C PHE A 284 24.03 7.86 1.97
N ALA A 285 25.00 8.63 2.49
CA ALA A 285 24.95 10.09 2.49
C ALA A 285 24.80 10.67 1.08
N GLN A 286 25.57 10.17 0.10
CA GLN A 286 25.46 10.57 -1.32
C GLN A 286 24.08 10.27 -1.94
N PHE A 287 23.40 9.22 -1.48
CA PHE A 287 22.04 8.88 -1.91
C PHE A 287 20.96 9.72 -1.21
N ASN A 288 21.18 10.03 0.08
CA ASN A 288 20.24 10.69 1.00
C ASN A 288 20.34 12.24 1.01
N ASP A 289 21.14 12.81 0.11
CA ASP A 289 21.37 14.25 -0.01
C ASP A 289 20.08 15.10 -0.02
N ARG A 290 20.12 16.23 0.71
CA ARG A 290 19.01 17.16 0.93
C ARG A 290 18.53 17.82 -0.36
N LYS A 291 19.44 18.21 -1.27
CA LYS A 291 19.10 18.87 -2.54
C LYS A 291 18.20 17.97 -3.40
N HIS A 292 18.61 16.71 -3.56
CA HIS A 292 17.82 15.73 -4.32
C HIS A 292 16.53 15.34 -3.59
N HIS A 293 16.51 15.35 -2.26
CA HIS A 293 15.31 15.03 -1.51
C HIS A 293 14.14 15.98 -1.82
N GLN A 294 14.39 17.29 -1.89
CA GLN A 294 13.37 18.28 -2.23
C GLN A 294 12.88 18.11 -3.68
N ARG A 295 13.80 17.88 -4.63
CA ARG A 295 13.45 17.60 -6.03
C ARG A 295 12.58 16.35 -6.16
N ARG A 296 12.97 15.26 -5.50
CA ARG A 296 12.19 14.00 -5.45
C ARG A 296 10.85 14.19 -4.76
N ARG A 297 10.78 15.03 -3.73
CA ARG A 297 9.50 15.37 -3.09
C ARG A 297 8.57 16.06 -4.08
N ARG A 298 9.07 16.91 -4.98
CA ARG A 298 8.26 17.54 -6.03
C ARG A 298 7.88 16.56 -7.13
N LEU A 299 8.80 15.70 -7.55
CA LEU A 299 8.60 14.71 -8.62
C LEU A 299 7.64 13.57 -8.25
N PHE A 300 7.71 13.10 -6.99
CA PHE A 300 6.82 12.04 -6.48
C PHE A 300 5.71 12.58 -5.58
N ALA A 301 5.66 13.89 -5.35
CA ALA A 301 4.42 14.50 -4.86
C ALA A 301 3.36 14.24 -5.93
N PRO A 302 2.13 13.93 -5.54
CA PRO A 302 1.03 13.97 -6.48
C PRO A 302 1.07 15.34 -7.17
N ASP A 303 1.20 15.34 -8.51
CA ASP A 303 1.04 16.56 -9.28
C ASP A 303 -0.36 17.11 -8.93
N PRO A 304 -0.46 18.34 -8.39
CA PRO A 304 -1.75 18.93 -8.04
C PRO A 304 -2.73 18.97 -9.22
N ARG A 305 -2.22 18.90 -10.46
CA ARG A 305 -3.01 18.89 -11.71
C ARG A 305 -3.43 17.49 -12.16
N LEU A 306 -2.75 16.44 -11.70
CA LEU A 306 -3.03 15.02 -12.05
C LEU A 306 -3.54 14.20 -10.88
N ALA A 307 -3.57 14.74 -9.66
CA ALA A 307 -4.51 14.25 -8.66
C ALA A 307 -5.86 14.16 -9.36
N ARG A 308 -6.44 12.95 -9.43
CA ARG A 308 -7.87 12.82 -9.71
C ARG A 308 -8.54 13.95 -8.94
N PRO A 309 -9.46 14.73 -9.54
CA PRO A 309 -10.26 15.61 -8.74
C PRO A 309 -10.91 14.71 -7.69
N MET A 310 -10.41 14.72 -6.46
CA MET A 310 -11.29 14.68 -5.32
C MET A 310 -12.06 15.97 -5.47
N ILE A 311 -13.15 15.89 -6.23
CA ILE A 311 -14.18 16.90 -6.42
C ILE A 311 -13.60 18.32 -6.30
N GLY A 312 -13.00 18.81 -7.38
CA GLY A 312 -12.65 20.22 -7.55
C GLY A 312 -11.59 20.79 -6.60
N SER A 313 -10.93 21.86 -7.05
CA SER A 313 -10.20 22.81 -6.22
C SER A 313 -11.12 23.62 -5.27
N GLY A 314 -12.18 22.97 -4.77
CA GLY A 314 -13.24 23.43 -3.88
C GLY A 314 -13.98 22.25 -3.21
N GLY A 315 -13.36 21.07 -3.12
CA GLY A 315 -13.93 19.87 -2.50
C GLY A 315 -13.91 19.91 -0.98
N TYR A 316 -14.84 19.16 -0.37
CA TYR A 316 -15.00 19.07 1.07
C TYR A 316 -13.69 18.71 1.80
N CYS A 317 -13.47 19.34 2.95
CA CYS A 317 -12.47 18.93 3.92
C CYS A 317 -13.07 19.02 5.32
N HIS A 318 -12.72 18.07 6.19
CA HIS A 318 -13.12 18.16 7.59
C HIS A 318 -12.60 19.46 8.19
N ALA A 319 -13.47 20.22 8.83
CA ALA A 319 -13.16 21.51 9.45
C ALA A 319 -13.66 21.53 10.89
N ARG A 320 -13.01 22.33 11.74
CA ARG A 320 -13.48 22.67 13.08
C ARG A 320 -14.47 23.82 13.00
N VAL A 321 -15.33 23.97 14.01
CA VAL A 321 -16.20 25.15 14.16
C VAL A 321 -15.40 26.46 14.18
N SER A 322 -14.13 26.44 14.62
CA SER A 322 -13.20 27.57 14.53
C SER A 322 -12.73 27.94 13.11
N GLY A 323 -13.10 27.14 12.10
CA GLY A 323 -12.67 27.30 10.71
C GLY A 323 -11.35 26.61 10.36
N GLU A 324 -10.64 26.03 11.33
CA GLU A 324 -9.40 25.29 11.08
C GLU A 324 -9.67 23.96 10.37
N ARG A 325 -8.86 23.62 9.36
CA ARG A 325 -8.91 22.30 8.72
C ARG A 325 -8.42 21.20 9.65
N ILE A 326 -9.14 20.10 9.72
CA ILE A 326 -8.74 18.88 10.41
C ILE A 326 -7.90 18.05 9.44
N GLY A 327 -6.65 17.72 9.81
CA GLY A 327 -5.68 17.00 8.96
C GLY A 327 -5.98 15.51 8.70
N LEU A 328 -7.24 15.10 8.78
CA LEU A 328 -7.71 13.74 8.47
C LEU A 328 -8.16 13.66 7.00
N PRO A 329 -7.96 12.52 6.31
CA PRO A 329 -8.47 12.33 4.95
C PRO A 329 -10.01 12.26 4.96
N VAL A 330 -10.67 12.51 3.83
CA VAL A 330 -12.12 12.27 3.70
C VAL A 330 -12.34 10.79 3.41
N GLY A 331 -12.96 10.10 4.36
CA GLY A 331 -13.25 8.67 4.28
C GLY A 331 -14.67 8.37 3.80
N LYS A 332 -15.13 7.15 4.09
CA LYS A 332 -16.54 6.76 3.87
C LYS A 332 -17.41 7.27 5.01
N VAL A 333 -18.71 7.37 4.76
CA VAL A 333 -19.70 7.68 5.80
C VAL A 333 -20.53 6.43 6.08
N VAL A 334 -20.40 5.85 7.28
CA VAL A 334 -21.21 4.72 7.72
C VAL A 334 -22.46 5.26 8.42
N CYS A 335 -23.63 4.80 8.02
CA CYS A 335 -24.90 5.34 8.50
C CYS A 335 -25.76 4.22 9.09
N VAL A 336 -26.65 4.55 10.01
CA VAL A 336 -27.65 3.63 10.54
C VAL A 336 -29.07 4.08 10.20
N GLY A 337 -29.83 3.20 9.57
CA GLY A 337 -31.25 3.42 9.32
C GLY A 337 -32.10 3.05 10.53
N ARG A 338 -33.19 3.79 10.76
CA ARG A 338 -34.23 3.48 11.76
C ARG A 338 -33.72 3.41 13.21
N ASN A 339 -32.76 4.26 13.58
CA ASN A 339 -32.21 4.26 14.94
C ASN A 339 -33.08 5.03 15.97
N TYR A 340 -34.26 5.52 15.58
CA TYR A 340 -35.23 6.16 16.47
C TYR A 340 -36.60 5.51 16.30
N ALA A 341 -37.24 5.11 17.39
CA ALA A 341 -38.55 4.42 17.36
C ALA A 341 -39.65 5.26 16.69
N ALA A 342 -39.73 6.56 17.00
CA ALA A 342 -40.72 7.46 16.42
C ALA A 342 -40.56 7.63 14.90
N HIS A 343 -39.31 7.64 14.41
CA HIS A 343 -39.03 7.71 12.98
C HIS A 343 -39.35 6.40 12.25
N ALA A 344 -39.05 5.26 12.88
CA ALA A 344 -39.44 3.94 12.34
C ALA A 344 -40.97 3.86 12.17
N ALA A 345 -41.72 4.32 13.18
CA ALA A 345 -43.18 4.37 13.15
C ALA A 345 -43.75 5.34 12.11
N GLU A 346 -43.19 6.54 11.98
CA GLU A 346 -43.59 7.56 10.97
C GLU A 346 -43.55 7.01 9.54
N LEU A 347 -42.57 6.15 9.24
CA LEU A 347 -42.41 5.53 7.93
C LEU A 347 -43.05 4.13 7.82
N GLY A 348 -43.90 3.74 8.78
CA GLY A 348 -44.62 2.45 8.76
C GLY A 348 -43.72 1.21 8.86
N ASN A 349 -42.53 1.33 9.46
CA ASN A 349 -41.55 0.27 9.52
C ASN A 349 -41.47 -0.39 10.90
N ALA A 350 -41.22 -1.70 10.93
CA ALA A 350 -40.83 -2.39 12.15
C ALA A 350 -39.45 -1.93 12.64
N VAL A 351 -39.30 -1.88 13.96
CA VAL A 351 -38.01 -1.65 14.62
C VAL A 351 -37.11 -2.86 14.33
N PRO A 352 -35.91 -2.65 13.76
CA PRO A 352 -35.03 -3.77 13.43
C PRO A 352 -34.38 -4.36 14.70
N GLU A 353 -34.20 -5.68 14.73
CA GLU A 353 -33.51 -6.39 15.83
C GLU A 353 -32.01 -6.09 15.88
N VAL A 354 -31.42 -5.73 14.74
CA VAL A 354 -30.00 -5.36 14.61
C VAL A 354 -29.87 -4.04 13.83
N PRO A 355 -28.85 -3.20 14.12
CA PRO A 355 -28.67 -1.94 13.41
C PRO A 355 -28.55 -2.13 11.90
N LEU A 356 -29.42 -1.44 11.15
CA LEU A 356 -29.46 -1.50 9.68
C LEU A 356 -28.44 -0.53 9.08
N LEU A 357 -27.26 -1.04 8.74
CA LEU A 357 -26.17 -0.20 8.23
C LEU A 357 -26.21 -0.02 6.71
N PHE A 358 -25.87 1.18 6.26
CA PHE A 358 -25.53 1.48 4.87
C PHE A 358 -24.36 2.46 4.82
N ILE A 359 -23.78 2.67 3.63
CA ILE A 359 -22.60 3.52 3.46
C ILE A 359 -22.86 4.56 2.37
N LYS A 360 -22.41 5.80 2.61
CA LYS A 360 -22.25 6.81 1.56
C LYS A 360 -20.79 6.92 1.14
N PRO A 361 -20.51 7.01 -0.17
CA PRO A 361 -19.14 7.18 -0.66
C PRO A 361 -18.61 8.59 -0.36
N PRO A 362 -17.29 8.82 -0.44
CA PRO A 362 -16.71 10.15 -0.26
C PRO A 362 -17.30 11.22 -1.20
N SER A 363 -17.83 10.84 -2.37
CA SER A 363 -18.45 11.78 -3.31
C SER A 363 -19.79 12.36 -2.84
N ALA A 364 -20.44 11.71 -1.87
CA ALA A 364 -21.63 12.25 -1.23
C ALA A 364 -21.30 13.41 -0.27
N VAL A 365 -20.06 13.53 0.19
CA VAL A 365 -19.68 14.44 1.27
C VAL A 365 -19.41 15.85 0.74
N VAL A 366 -20.16 16.82 1.25
CA VAL A 366 -20.06 18.25 0.90
C VAL A 366 -20.16 19.12 2.15
N ASP A 367 -19.71 20.37 2.08
CA ASP A 367 -19.92 21.33 3.16
C ASP A 367 -21.42 21.64 3.28
N MET A 368 -21.95 21.67 4.50
CA MET A 368 -23.36 22.00 4.75
C MET A 368 -23.67 23.47 4.45
N ALA A 369 -22.69 24.36 4.54
CA ALA A 369 -22.86 25.80 4.34
C ALA A 369 -21.86 26.36 3.30
N PRO A 370 -22.21 27.46 2.60
CA PRO A 370 -23.44 28.24 2.74
C PRO A 370 -24.64 27.70 1.96
N GLN A 371 -24.43 26.70 1.09
CA GLN A 371 -25.46 26.20 0.18
C GLN A 371 -25.41 24.68 0.06
N ILE A 372 -26.58 24.05 -0.06
CA ILE A 372 -26.73 22.62 -0.29
C ILE A 372 -27.39 22.41 -1.64
N ARG A 373 -26.68 21.74 -2.56
CA ARG A 373 -27.20 21.40 -3.87
C ARG A 373 -28.01 20.13 -3.83
N ILE A 374 -29.24 20.14 -4.36
CA ILE A 374 -30.08 18.94 -4.46
C ILE A 374 -30.41 18.62 -5.94
N PRO A 375 -30.47 17.33 -6.33
CA PRO A 375 -30.79 16.94 -7.70
C PRO A 375 -32.30 17.00 -7.95
N GLY A 376 -32.83 18.20 -8.24
CA GLY A 376 -34.27 18.43 -8.43
C GLY A 376 -34.89 17.60 -9.57
N GLU A 377 -34.10 17.19 -10.56
CA GLU A 377 -34.52 16.35 -11.68
C GLU A 377 -34.78 14.89 -11.30
N ARG A 378 -34.40 14.46 -10.09
CA ARG A 378 -34.49 13.07 -9.63
C ARG A 378 -35.63 12.82 -8.64
N GLY A 379 -36.56 13.76 -8.52
CA GLY A 379 -37.71 13.67 -7.62
C GLY A 379 -37.45 14.34 -6.26
N ALA A 380 -38.37 14.14 -5.32
CA ALA A 380 -38.31 14.81 -4.02
C ALA A 380 -37.10 14.32 -3.18
N VAL A 381 -36.30 15.29 -2.71
CA VAL A 381 -35.16 15.06 -1.82
C VAL A 381 -35.58 15.39 -0.39
N HIS A 382 -35.51 14.42 0.49
CA HIS A 382 -35.89 14.58 1.89
C HIS A 382 -34.67 14.88 2.78
N HIS A 383 -34.90 15.71 3.80
CA HIS A 383 -33.92 15.97 4.85
C HIS A 383 -34.02 14.93 5.97
N GLU A 384 -32.87 14.48 6.46
CA GLU A 384 -32.75 13.61 7.64
C GLU A 384 -31.59 14.17 8.47
N LEU A 385 -31.86 15.03 9.45
CA LEU A 385 -30.82 15.61 10.32
C LEU A 385 -30.29 14.57 11.30
N GLU A 386 -28.98 14.33 11.30
CA GLU A 386 -28.32 13.34 12.16
C GLU A 386 -27.10 13.91 12.88
N ILE A 387 -26.73 13.29 14.00
CA ILE A 387 -25.44 13.53 14.65
C ILE A 387 -24.35 12.83 13.84
N ALA A 388 -23.27 13.54 13.55
CA ALA A 388 -22.12 13.03 12.81
C ALA A 388 -20.92 12.86 13.74
N VAL A 389 -20.35 11.65 13.76
CA VAL A 389 -19.18 11.30 14.58
C VAL A 389 -17.97 11.14 13.68
N LEU A 390 -16.97 12.02 13.84
CA LEU A 390 -15.71 11.94 13.09
C LEU A 390 -14.74 10.98 13.78
N ILE A 391 -14.21 10.01 13.03
CA ILE A 391 -13.28 9.01 13.53
C ILE A 391 -11.84 9.53 13.43
N GLY A 392 -11.12 9.53 14.55
CA GLY A 392 -9.72 9.97 14.66
C GLY A 392 -8.69 8.86 14.72
N ARG A 393 -9.10 7.65 15.10
CA ARG A 393 -8.25 6.45 15.23
C ARG A 393 -8.92 5.27 14.56
N GLU A 394 -8.13 4.31 14.08
CA GLU A 394 -8.69 3.10 13.48
C GLU A 394 -9.51 2.32 14.52
N LEU A 395 -10.77 2.00 14.20
CA LEU A 395 -11.64 1.12 14.98
C LEU A 395 -11.95 -0.13 14.17
N ARG A 396 -11.66 -1.30 14.75
CA ARG A 396 -11.93 -2.61 14.14
C ARG A 396 -12.30 -3.60 15.22
N ALA A 397 -13.55 -4.06 15.21
CA ALA A 397 -14.13 -4.84 16.30
C ALA A 397 -13.82 -4.23 17.68
N ALA A 398 -13.97 -2.91 17.77
CA ALA A 398 -13.54 -2.11 18.90
C ALA A 398 -14.40 -2.36 20.15
N THR A 399 -13.75 -2.32 21.31
CA THR A 399 -14.39 -2.20 22.63
C THR A 399 -15.04 -0.82 22.82
N PRO A 400 -15.96 -0.64 23.78
CA PRO A 400 -16.54 0.66 24.08
C PRO A 400 -15.49 1.73 24.42
N GLU A 401 -14.44 1.36 25.15
CA GLU A 401 -13.35 2.26 25.54
C GLU A 401 -12.53 2.71 24.33
N GLU A 402 -12.23 1.78 23.41
CA GLU A 402 -11.56 2.09 22.14
C GLU A 402 -12.45 2.97 21.25
N ALA A 403 -13.75 2.66 21.17
CA ALA A 403 -14.70 3.44 20.39
C ALA A 403 -14.78 4.88 20.90
N TRP A 404 -14.90 5.08 22.22
CA TRP A 404 -14.86 6.42 22.84
C TRP A 404 -13.55 7.15 22.53
N ALA A 405 -12.40 6.51 22.77
CA ALA A 405 -11.08 7.08 22.52
C ALA A 405 -10.77 7.32 21.02
N GLY A 406 -11.55 6.70 20.13
CA GLY A 406 -11.41 6.82 18.68
C GLY A 406 -12.13 8.01 18.07
N ILE A 407 -12.99 8.71 18.81
CA ILE A 407 -13.74 9.88 18.32
C ILE A 407 -12.80 11.10 18.25
N ALA A 408 -12.71 11.73 17.08
CA ALA A 408 -11.99 12.99 16.88
C ALA A 408 -12.88 14.21 17.08
N GLY A 409 -14.19 14.10 16.84
CA GLY A 409 -15.13 15.19 17.00
C GLY A 409 -16.56 14.85 16.66
N MET A 410 -17.45 15.77 17.03
CA MET A 410 -18.90 15.68 16.87
C MET A 410 -19.41 16.82 15.98
N GLY A 411 -20.40 16.54 15.15
CA GLY A 411 -21.02 17.51 14.25
C GLY A 411 -22.43 17.08 13.86
N LEU A 412 -22.92 17.66 12.77
CA LEU A 412 -24.21 17.39 12.17
C LEU A 412 -24.02 16.93 10.72
N ALA A 413 -24.93 16.11 10.27
CA ALA A 413 -25.10 15.76 8.87
C ALA A 413 -26.56 15.89 8.45
N ILE A 414 -26.80 16.13 7.17
CA ILE A 414 -28.11 15.88 6.58
C ILE A 414 -27.98 14.65 5.68
N ASP A 415 -28.60 13.54 6.06
CA ASP A 415 -28.72 12.35 5.22
C ASP A 415 -29.79 12.61 4.13
N LEU A 416 -29.38 13.30 3.07
CA LEU A 416 -30.28 13.57 1.96
C LEU A 416 -30.69 12.27 1.26
N THR A 417 -32.00 12.14 1.05
CA THR A 417 -32.60 10.89 0.59
C THR A 417 -33.56 11.16 -0.55
N LEU A 418 -33.37 10.48 -1.68
CA LEU A 418 -34.39 10.41 -2.74
C LEU A 418 -35.47 9.43 -2.29
N ARG A 419 -36.53 9.95 -1.64
CA ARG A 419 -37.49 9.12 -0.89
C ARG A 419 -38.20 8.10 -1.77
N GLU A 420 -38.78 8.55 -2.88
CA GLU A 420 -39.50 7.69 -3.81
C GLU A 420 -38.60 6.58 -4.36
N GLN A 421 -37.35 6.93 -4.70
CA GLN A 421 -36.36 5.97 -5.18
C GLN A 421 -36.00 4.96 -4.09
N GLN A 422 -35.86 5.38 -2.84
CA GLN A 422 -35.61 4.49 -1.72
C GLN A 422 -36.77 3.51 -1.51
N ASP A 423 -38.02 3.98 -1.57
CA ASP A 423 -39.19 3.14 -1.34
C ASP A 423 -39.39 2.11 -2.46
N ALA A 424 -39.13 2.50 -3.72
CA ALA A 424 -39.09 1.58 -4.85
C ALA A 424 -38.00 0.49 -4.71
N LEU A 425 -36.84 0.83 -4.12
CA LEU A 425 -35.76 -0.12 -3.86
C LEU A 425 -36.11 -1.08 -2.71
N LYS A 426 -36.70 -0.57 -1.62
CA LYS A 426 -37.16 -1.39 -0.49
C LYS A 426 -38.20 -2.42 -0.92
N ALA A 427 -39.18 -2.03 -1.74
CA ALA A 427 -40.22 -2.93 -2.24
C ALA A 427 -39.65 -4.13 -3.03
N LYS A 428 -38.43 -3.99 -3.56
CA LYS A 428 -37.72 -5.03 -4.32
C LYS A 428 -36.53 -5.64 -3.57
N ALA A 429 -36.32 -5.27 -2.30
CA ALA A 429 -35.14 -5.63 -1.51
C ALA A 429 -33.80 -5.31 -2.22
N HIS A 430 -33.77 -4.23 -2.99
CA HIS A 430 -32.58 -3.77 -3.71
C HIS A 430 -31.67 -2.87 -2.83
N PRO A 431 -30.37 -2.76 -3.17
CA PRO A 431 -29.42 -1.85 -2.53
C PRO A 431 -29.87 -0.37 -2.60
N TRP A 432 -29.53 0.42 -1.58
CA TRP A 432 -30.04 1.81 -1.38
C TRP A 432 -29.13 2.89 -1.96
N GLU A 433 -27.97 2.52 -2.53
CA GLU A 433 -26.87 3.41 -2.91
C GLU A 433 -27.32 4.52 -3.86
N ILE A 434 -28.21 4.24 -4.80
CA ILE A 434 -28.69 5.28 -5.74
C ILE A 434 -29.61 6.32 -5.08
N ALA A 435 -30.26 5.97 -3.96
CA ALA A 435 -31.16 6.84 -3.21
C ALA A 435 -30.46 7.55 -2.02
N LYS A 436 -29.43 6.92 -1.44
CA LYS A 436 -28.70 7.41 -0.25
C LYS A 436 -27.27 7.86 -0.53
N GLY A 437 -26.64 7.43 -1.62
CA GLY A 437 -25.21 7.63 -1.91
C GLY A 437 -24.93 8.47 -3.16
N PHE A 438 -25.88 9.27 -3.63
CA PHE A 438 -25.65 10.19 -4.76
C PHE A 438 -24.70 11.32 -4.38
N ASP A 439 -24.10 11.98 -5.37
CA ASP A 439 -23.14 13.06 -5.14
C ASP A 439 -23.81 14.22 -4.38
N GLY A 440 -23.15 14.71 -3.32
CA GLY A 440 -23.71 15.73 -2.43
C GLY A 440 -24.77 15.24 -1.42
N ALA A 441 -25.08 13.94 -1.35
CA ALA A 441 -26.12 13.40 -0.46
C ALA A 441 -25.78 13.46 1.05
N CYS A 442 -24.62 13.97 1.44
CA CYS A 442 -24.17 14.06 2.84
C CYS A 442 -23.54 15.44 3.12
N PRO A 443 -24.33 16.51 3.23
CA PRO A 443 -23.84 17.79 3.72
C PRO A 443 -23.45 17.67 5.20
N LEU A 444 -22.20 17.99 5.53
CA LEU A 444 -21.63 17.92 6.87
C LEU A 444 -21.35 19.32 7.44
N SER A 445 -21.61 19.50 8.73
CA SER A 445 -21.16 20.67 9.47
C SER A 445 -19.64 20.59 9.73
N PRO A 446 -19.03 21.70 10.19
CA PRO A 446 -17.80 21.62 10.94
C PRO A 446 -17.98 20.80 12.25
N PHE A 447 -16.89 20.26 12.78
CA PHE A 447 -16.87 19.43 13.98
C PHE A 447 -16.35 20.20 15.21
N VAL A 448 -16.92 19.91 16.37
CA VAL A 448 -16.32 20.24 17.67
C VAL A 448 -15.44 19.09 18.15
N PRO A 449 -14.30 19.33 18.83
CA PRO A 449 -13.60 18.26 19.54
C PRO A 449 -14.53 17.55 20.53
N LEU A 450 -14.33 16.26 20.76
CA LEU A 450 -15.06 15.55 21.81
C LEU A 450 -14.57 16.05 23.19
N ASP A 451 -15.47 16.65 23.96
CA ASP A 451 -15.24 16.96 25.37
C ASP A 451 -15.47 15.69 26.20
N PRO A 452 -14.49 15.25 27.03
CA PRO A 452 -14.66 14.10 27.92
C PRO A 452 -15.84 14.22 28.89
N ALA A 453 -16.30 15.44 29.20
CA ALA A 453 -17.46 15.69 30.06
C ALA A 453 -18.81 15.67 29.31
N LEU A 454 -18.80 15.52 27.98
CA LEU A 454 -20.02 15.52 27.18
C LEU A 454 -20.81 14.22 27.37
N ASP A 455 -22.07 14.35 27.78
CA ASP A 455 -23.00 13.22 27.82
C ASP A 455 -23.55 12.94 26.42
N LEU A 456 -23.05 11.86 25.80
CA LEU A 456 -23.48 11.41 24.48
C LEU A 456 -24.95 10.93 24.45
N ALA A 457 -25.59 10.71 25.60
CA ALA A 457 -27.01 10.40 25.68
C ALA A 457 -27.90 11.65 25.75
N ALA A 458 -27.37 12.83 26.06
CA ALA A 458 -28.13 14.06 26.24
C ALA A 458 -27.98 15.08 25.09
N LEU A 459 -27.52 14.66 23.91
CA LEU A 459 -27.35 15.52 22.76
C LEU A 459 -28.69 15.83 22.09
N GLU A 460 -28.98 17.12 21.89
CA GLU A 460 -30.21 17.58 21.24
C GLU A 460 -29.92 18.11 19.83
N THR A 461 -30.70 17.65 18.85
CA THR A 461 -30.66 18.13 17.47
C THR A 461 -31.94 18.85 17.08
N ARG A 462 -31.80 19.92 16.30
CA ARG A 462 -32.93 20.69 15.79
C ARG A 462 -32.73 21.09 14.34
N LEU A 463 -33.75 20.85 13.51
CA LEU A 463 -33.81 21.36 12.14
C LEU A 463 -34.98 22.32 12.00
N VAL A 464 -34.69 23.52 11.52
CA VAL A 464 -35.70 24.52 11.13
C VAL A 464 -35.59 24.75 9.63
N VAL A 465 -36.72 24.67 8.92
CA VAL A 465 -36.81 24.97 7.48
C VAL A 465 -37.80 26.12 7.31
N ASN A 466 -37.36 27.23 6.73
CA ASN A 466 -38.16 28.45 6.53
C ASN A 466 -38.84 28.94 7.82
N GLY A 467 -38.10 28.94 8.94
CA GLY A 467 -38.60 29.37 10.25
C GLY A 467 -39.51 28.36 10.96
N ARG A 468 -39.86 27.23 10.33
CA ARG A 468 -40.67 26.17 10.96
C ARG A 468 -39.79 25.02 11.40
N ARG A 469 -39.90 24.62 12.68
CA ARG A 469 -39.21 23.42 13.18
C ARG A 469 -39.76 22.19 12.47
N ARG A 470 -38.88 21.47 11.77
CA ARG A 470 -39.19 20.21 11.07
C ARG A 470 -38.79 19.00 11.89
N GLN A 471 -37.59 19.02 12.45
CA GLN A 471 -37.08 17.90 13.27
C GLN A 471 -36.60 18.39 14.63
N HIS A 472 -36.77 17.53 15.62
CA HIS A 472 -36.25 17.66 16.98
C HIS A 472 -35.93 16.27 17.49
N GLY A 473 -34.71 16.03 17.97
CA GLY A 473 -34.29 14.73 18.47
C GLY A 473 -33.40 14.85 19.69
N ILE A 474 -33.48 13.86 20.58
CA ILE A 474 -32.61 13.72 21.74
C ILE A 474 -31.90 12.37 21.62
N SER A 475 -30.57 12.31 21.74
CA SER A 475 -29.80 11.08 21.54
C SER A 475 -30.16 9.94 22.50
N ALA A 476 -30.75 10.22 23.67
CA ALA A 476 -31.26 9.21 24.60
C ALA A 476 -32.39 8.35 24.00
N GLN A 477 -33.03 8.84 22.92
CA GLN A 477 -34.08 8.13 22.20
C GLN A 477 -33.51 7.21 21.10
N MET A 478 -32.20 7.17 20.92
CA MET A 478 -31.56 6.22 19.99
C MET A 478 -31.74 4.80 20.49
N LEU A 479 -32.17 3.92 19.59
CA LEU A 479 -32.31 2.48 19.86
C LEU A 479 -30.95 1.81 20.07
N THR A 480 -29.95 2.23 19.29
CA THR A 480 -28.54 1.85 19.45
C THR A 480 -27.74 3.11 19.79
N PRO A 481 -27.29 3.28 21.04
CA PRO A 481 -26.49 4.42 21.48
C PRO A 481 -25.19 4.57 20.67
N ILE A 482 -24.64 5.79 20.63
CA ILE A 482 -23.50 6.16 19.78
C ILE A 482 -22.29 5.21 19.93
N ILE A 483 -21.86 4.94 21.17
CA ILE A 483 -20.69 4.08 21.42
C ILE A 483 -20.97 2.63 20.99
N GLU A 484 -22.16 2.12 21.30
CA GLU A 484 -22.56 0.78 20.89
C GLU A 484 -22.64 0.66 19.36
N LEU A 485 -23.15 1.71 18.70
CA LEU A 485 -23.22 1.79 17.24
C LEU A 485 -21.82 1.77 16.62
N LEU A 486 -20.85 2.52 17.17
CA LEU A 486 -19.46 2.49 16.71
C LEU A 486 -18.85 1.09 16.86
N CYS A 487 -19.05 0.44 18.00
CA CYS A 487 -18.61 -0.93 18.22
C CYS A 487 -19.23 -1.88 17.19
N TYR A 488 -20.55 -1.80 16.98
CA TYR A 488 -21.27 -2.63 16.02
C TYR A 488 -20.80 -2.40 14.59
N ALA A 489 -20.71 -1.14 14.15
CA ALA A 489 -20.23 -0.77 12.82
C ALA A 489 -18.79 -1.26 12.59
N SER A 490 -17.92 -1.14 13.59
CA SER A 490 -16.52 -1.55 13.49
C SER A 490 -16.31 -3.06 13.32
N ARG A 491 -17.32 -3.88 13.67
CA ARG A 491 -17.32 -5.33 13.40
C ARG A 491 -17.65 -5.65 11.94
N GLN A 492 -18.45 -4.80 11.28
CA GLN A 492 -18.83 -4.97 9.87
C GLN A 492 -17.82 -4.32 8.93
N PHE A 493 -17.36 -3.12 9.28
CA PHE A 493 -16.45 -2.30 8.48
C PHE A 493 -15.38 -1.70 9.39
N SER A 494 -14.10 -1.86 9.05
CA SER A 494 -13.07 -1.08 9.74
C SER A 494 -13.34 0.41 9.54
N LEU A 495 -13.42 1.18 10.62
CA LEU A 495 -13.56 2.63 10.60
C LEU A 495 -12.17 3.24 10.66
N TRP A 496 -11.79 3.99 9.62
CA TRP A 496 -10.45 4.55 9.50
C TRP A 496 -10.45 6.02 9.95
N PRO A 497 -9.29 6.58 10.34
CA PRO A 497 -9.20 8.01 10.62
C PRO A 497 -9.68 8.83 9.43
N GLY A 498 -10.69 9.68 9.65
CA GLY A 498 -11.37 10.46 8.61
C GLY A 498 -12.68 9.88 8.09
N ASP A 499 -13.06 8.66 8.49
CA ASP A 499 -14.43 8.18 8.29
C ASP A 499 -15.39 8.93 9.23
N VAL A 500 -16.66 8.98 8.83
CA VAL A 500 -17.75 9.57 9.63
C VAL A 500 -18.81 8.51 9.89
N VAL A 501 -19.39 8.51 11.10
CA VAL A 501 -20.56 7.69 11.43
C VAL A 501 -21.77 8.59 11.67
N LEU A 502 -22.87 8.35 10.94
CA LEU A 502 -24.15 9.00 11.18
C LEU A 502 -25.04 8.11 12.02
N THR A 503 -25.69 8.71 13.01
CA THR A 503 -26.32 8.00 14.14
C THR A 503 -27.83 7.77 13.99
N GLY A 504 -28.39 8.08 12.83
CA GLY A 504 -29.82 8.02 12.56
C GLY A 504 -30.53 9.35 12.83
N THR A 505 -31.69 9.50 12.18
CA THR A 505 -32.54 10.69 12.20
C THR A 505 -33.77 10.53 13.10
N PRO A 506 -34.20 11.58 13.84
CA PRO A 506 -35.47 11.59 14.55
C PRO A 506 -36.65 11.81 13.58
N ALA A 507 -37.88 11.73 14.09
CA ALA A 507 -39.10 11.94 13.31
C ALA A 507 -39.20 13.37 12.74
N GLY A 508 -40.07 13.55 11.74
CA GLY A 508 -40.30 14.82 11.06
C GLY A 508 -39.51 14.97 9.76
N VAL A 509 -39.18 13.84 9.13
CA VAL A 509 -38.48 13.80 7.84
C VAL A 509 -39.40 14.32 6.73
N GLY A 510 -38.90 15.24 5.91
CA GLY A 510 -39.73 15.89 4.88
C GLY A 510 -38.93 16.40 3.68
N PRO A 511 -39.61 16.79 2.60
CA PRO A 511 -38.97 17.27 1.38
C PRO A 511 -38.33 18.65 1.57
N LEU A 512 -37.28 18.91 0.79
CA LEU A 512 -36.65 20.21 0.59
C LEU A 512 -36.89 20.69 -0.85
N ALA A 513 -37.01 22.00 -1.04
CA ALA A 513 -37.10 22.66 -2.34
C ALA A 513 -35.99 23.71 -2.52
N PRO A 514 -35.53 23.97 -3.76
CA PRO A 514 -34.65 25.10 -4.03
C PRO A 514 -35.22 26.41 -3.49
N GLY A 515 -34.39 27.21 -2.83
CA GLY A 515 -34.75 28.43 -2.12
C GLY A 515 -35.12 28.23 -0.63
N ASP A 516 -35.29 26.99 -0.16
CA ASP A 516 -35.48 26.72 1.26
C ASP A 516 -34.26 27.16 2.07
N ARG A 517 -34.51 27.82 3.21
CA ARG A 517 -33.48 28.19 4.18
C ARG A 517 -33.55 27.26 5.37
N ILE A 518 -32.44 26.61 5.67
CA ILE A 518 -32.35 25.67 6.78
C ILE A 518 -31.44 26.21 7.88
N VAL A 519 -31.78 25.88 9.12
CA VAL A 519 -30.93 26.05 10.30
C VAL A 519 -30.85 24.70 11.01
N ALA A 520 -29.66 24.13 11.06
CA ALA A 520 -29.36 22.87 11.72
C ALA A 520 -28.53 23.15 12.98
N GLU A 521 -28.97 22.60 14.11
CA GLU A 521 -28.38 22.84 15.43
C GLU A 521 -28.14 21.50 16.16
N LEU A 522 -26.96 21.40 16.78
CA LEU A 522 -26.61 20.46 17.83
C LEU A 522 -26.40 21.33 19.07
N GLU A 523 -27.35 21.27 20.01
CA GLU A 523 -27.49 22.30 21.04
C GLU A 523 -26.19 22.54 21.82
N GLY A 524 -25.83 23.82 21.95
CA GLY A 524 -24.61 24.25 22.64
C GLY A 524 -23.28 23.97 21.91
N LEU A 525 -23.29 23.20 20.80
CA LEU A 525 -22.07 22.72 20.15
C LEU A 525 -21.89 23.22 18.72
N VAL A 526 -22.91 23.06 17.87
CA VAL A 526 -22.82 23.37 16.43
C VAL A 526 -24.11 24.03 15.96
N ARG A 527 -23.98 25.10 15.18
CA ARG A 527 -25.09 25.75 14.49
C ARG A 527 -24.67 26.12 13.08
N VAL A 528 -25.42 25.65 12.09
CA VAL A 528 -25.14 25.89 10.68
C VAL A 528 -26.41 26.37 9.97
N GLN A 529 -26.24 27.35 9.08
CA GLN A 529 -27.31 27.84 8.22
C GLN A 529 -26.93 27.63 6.76
N ALA A 530 -27.91 27.23 5.95
CA ALA A 530 -27.70 27.00 4.54
C ALA A 530 -28.95 27.29 3.71
N GLU A 531 -28.74 27.59 2.44
CA GLU A 531 -29.79 27.67 1.43
C GLU A 531 -29.76 26.45 0.52
N ILE A 532 -30.92 25.89 0.21
CA ILE A 532 -31.06 24.80 -0.74
C ILE A 532 -31.03 25.38 -2.16
N VAL A 533 -30.18 24.84 -3.04
CA VAL A 533 -29.98 25.34 -4.42
C VAL A 533 -30.03 24.24 -5.47
#